data_AF-A0AB35PC76-F1
#
_entry.id   AF-A0AB35PC76-F1
#
_cell.length_a   1.000
_cell.length_b   1.000
_cell.length_c   1.000
_cell.angle_alpha   90.00
_cell.angle_beta   90.00
_cell.angle_gamma   90.00
#
_symmetry.space_group_name_H-M   'P 1'
#
loop_
_entity.id
_entity.type
_entity.pdbx_description
1 polymer ?
#
loop_
_entity_poly.entity_id
_entity_poly.type
_entity_poly.pdbx_seq_one_letter_code
_entity_poly.pdbx_strand_id
1 'polypeptide(L)'
;MYRMWREYASKPTDLPTDDLLEAVKMSINCEADFYIYGRMIASWMGLSMEENIRRLDKEGIETYVVDGDYRFRYKDPEKNIKRIFFEFINIGEGKGEVHLNSYRSRKDQPFYSSIEEIYELLKEDCPHVHTLNVVDFSGDKYEGSYQYNLQNHVKNKLSENC
;
A
#
# COMPACT_ATOMS: atom_id res chain seq x y z
N MET A 1 -5.89 19.04 -0.45
CA MET A 1 -4.63 18.70 0.25
C MET A 1 -4.96 17.74 1.39
N TYR A 2 -4.30 16.59 1.40
CA TYR A 2 -4.49 15.52 2.37
C TYR A 2 -3.44 15.58 3.46
N ARG A 3 -3.87 15.46 4.70
CA ARG A 3 -3.01 15.50 5.89
C ARG A 3 -3.36 14.36 6.82
N MET A 4 -2.36 13.84 7.51
CA MET A 4 -2.56 12.94 8.63
C MET A 4 -1.91 13.50 9.89
N TRP A 5 -2.46 13.17 11.05
CA TRP A 5 -1.89 13.47 12.35
C TRP A 5 -1.82 12.19 13.18
N ARG A 6 -0.59 11.74 13.46
CA ARG A 6 -0.36 10.63 14.39
C ARG A 6 -0.41 11.17 15.82
N GLU A 7 -0.97 10.41 16.75
CA GLU A 7 -1.13 10.82 18.15
C GLU A 7 0.18 11.33 18.78
N TYR A 8 1.30 10.68 18.49
CA TYR A 8 2.62 11.03 19.01
C TYR A 8 3.37 12.10 18.20
N ALA A 9 2.79 12.59 17.10
CA ALA A 9 3.45 13.59 16.25
C ALA A 9 3.16 15.01 16.74
N SER A 10 4.20 15.84 16.79
CA SER A 10 4.10 17.25 17.18
C SER A 10 3.43 18.15 16.13
N LYS A 11 3.29 17.66 14.89
CA LYS A 11 2.66 18.38 13.78
C LYS A 11 1.97 17.42 12.82
N PRO A 12 0.92 17.87 12.11
CA PRO A 12 0.36 17.10 11.01
C PRO A 12 1.36 16.97 9.86
N THR A 13 1.27 15.86 9.13
CA THR A 13 2.10 15.54 7.98
C THR A 13 1.25 15.58 6.71
N ASP A 14 1.75 16.25 5.68
CA ASP A 14 1.13 16.21 4.35
C ASP A 14 1.33 14.82 3.73
N LEU A 15 0.25 14.22 3.23
CA LEU A 15 0.32 12.93 2.54
C LEU A 15 0.84 13.15 1.11
N PRO A 16 1.75 12.30 0.61
CA PRO A 16 2.37 12.46 -0.71
C PRO A 16 1.44 12.15 -1.89
N THR A 17 0.13 12.04 -1.69
CA THR A 17 -0.85 11.64 -2.72
C THR A 17 -1.95 12.68 -2.90
N ASP A 18 -2.52 12.71 -4.10
CA ASP A 18 -3.74 13.42 -4.47
C ASP A 18 -4.95 12.49 -4.65
N ASP A 19 -4.76 11.19 -4.44
CA ASP A 19 -5.81 10.16 -4.46
C ASP A 19 -6.37 9.93 -3.04
N LEU A 20 -7.69 10.04 -2.90
CA LEU A 20 -8.37 9.90 -1.61
C LEU A 20 -8.24 8.48 -1.03
N LEU A 21 -8.44 7.46 -1.86
CA LEU A 21 -8.38 6.07 -1.42
C LEU A 21 -6.95 5.72 -0.97
N GLU A 22 -5.95 6.19 -1.69
CA GLU A 22 -4.55 6.09 -1.29
C GLU A 22 -4.31 6.76 0.07
N ALA A 23 -4.80 8.00 0.26
CA ALA A 23 -4.68 8.70 1.54
C ALA A 23 -5.35 7.96 2.71
N VAL A 24 -6.53 7.35 2.48
CA VAL A 24 -7.22 6.50 3.47
C VAL A 24 -6.34 5.31 3.85
N LYS A 25 -5.82 4.56 2.87
CA LYS A 25 -4.94 3.40 3.09
C LYS A 25 -3.66 3.78 3.85
N MET A 26 -3.04 4.91 3.50
CA MET A 26 -1.89 5.43 4.22
C MET A 26 -2.22 5.77 5.68
N SER A 27 -3.36 6.42 5.90
CA SER A 27 -3.74 6.90 7.24
C SER A 27 -4.06 5.75 8.21
N ILE A 28 -4.74 4.69 7.75
CA ILE A 28 -5.06 3.53 8.59
C ILE A 28 -3.81 2.73 8.93
N ASN A 29 -2.89 2.56 7.97
CA ASN A 29 -1.61 1.91 8.21
C ASN A 29 -0.75 2.67 9.24
N CYS A 30 -0.99 3.97 9.38
CA CYS A 30 -0.30 4.81 10.36
C CYS A 30 -1.10 5.02 11.66
N GLU A 31 -2.27 4.40 11.80
CA GLU A 31 -3.19 4.59 12.93
C GLU A 31 -3.47 6.09 13.22
N ALA A 32 -3.56 6.90 12.17
CA ALA A 32 -3.56 8.37 12.25
C ALA A 32 -4.94 9.01 12.06
N ASP A 33 -5.13 10.21 12.57
CA ASP A 33 -6.26 11.04 12.18
C ASP A 33 -6.05 11.57 10.75
N PHE A 34 -7.04 11.39 9.88
CA PHE A 34 -7.00 11.79 8.48
C PHE A 34 -7.86 13.04 8.22
N TYR A 35 -7.28 14.04 7.56
CA TYR A 35 -7.90 15.33 7.28
C TYR A 35 -7.85 15.71 5.79
N ILE A 36 -8.92 16.35 5.32
CA ILE A 36 -9.01 17.02 4.01
C ILE A 36 -9.36 18.48 4.25
N TYR A 37 -8.51 19.42 3.81
CA TYR A 37 -8.72 20.87 3.97
C TYR A 37 -9.12 21.29 5.40
N GLY A 38 -8.55 20.65 6.42
CA GLY A 38 -8.82 20.91 7.83
C GLY A 38 -10.04 20.19 8.42
N ARG A 39 -10.82 19.48 7.61
CA ARG A 39 -11.94 18.64 8.06
C ARG A 39 -11.46 17.21 8.31
N MET A 40 -11.71 16.67 9.50
CA MET A 40 -11.41 15.27 9.81
C MET A 40 -12.35 14.33 9.06
N ILE A 41 -11.77 13.40 8.30
CA ILE A 41 -12.48 12.39 7.54
C ILE A 41 -12.53 11.06 8.28
N ALA A 42 -11.42 10.64 8.88
CA ALA A 42 -11.33 9.44 9.68
C ALA A 42 -10.40 9.67 10.88
N SER A 43 -10.61 8.90 11.93
CA SER A 43 -9.72 8.83 13.09
C SER A 43 -9.69 7.38 13.55
N TRP A 44 -8.59 6.69 13.26
CA TRP A 44 -8.50 5.24 13.47
C TRP A 44 -8.36 4.86 14.94
N MET A 45 -7.88 5.78 15.77
CA MET A 45 -7.74 5.60 17.22
C MET A 45 -8.78 6.38 18.03
N GLY A 46 -9.37 7.45 17.48
CA GLY A 46 -10.29 8.35 18.19
C GLY A 46 -11.77 8.12 17.88
N LEU A 47 -12.12 7.38 16.82
CA LEU A 47 -13.50 7.04 16.47
C LEU A 47 -13.69 5.53 16.37
N SER A 48 -14.93 5.07 16.57
CA SER A 48 -15.28 3.68 16.27
C SER A 48 -15.15 3.41 14.77
N MET A 49 -14.89 2.14 14.42
CA MET A 49 -14.83 1.76 13.01
C MET A 49 -16.15 2.04 12.27
N GLU A 50 -17.31 1.86 12.91
CA GLU A 50 -18.61 2.21 12.32
C GLU A 50 -18.73 3.69 11.96
N GLU A 51 -18.23 4.59 12.81
CA GLU A 51 -18.25 6.02 12.53
C GLU A 51 -17.27 6.38 11.42
N ASN A 52 -16.09 5.76 11.39
CA ASN A 52 -15.15 5.89 10.27
C ASN A 52 -15.79 5.45 8.95
N ILE A 53 -16.46 4.29 8.93
CA ILE A 53 -17.19 3.79 7.75
C ILE A 53 -18.23 4.81 7.28
N ARG A 54 -19.06 5.33 8.18
CA ARG A 54 -20.10 6.34 7.83
C ARG A 54 -19.50 7.62 7.25
N ARG A 55 -18.32 8.04 7.71
CA ARG A 55 -17.67 9.25 7.17
C ARG A 55 -17.03 8.99 5.81
N LEU A 56 -16.37 7.86 5.65
CA LEU A 56 -15.78 7.44 4.36
C LEU A 56 -16.86 7.23 3.30
N ASP A 57 -18.01 6.67 3.69
CA ASP A 57 -19.16 6.47 2.82
C ASP A 57 -19.64 7.77 2.15
N LYS A 58 -19.62 8.88 2.91
CA LYS A 58 -19.96 10.23 2.43
C LYS A 58 -18.94 10.81 1.45
N GLU A 59 -17.68 10.37 1.54
CA GLU A 59 -16.61 10.74 0.61
C GLU A 59 -16.53 9.81 -0.61
N GLY A 60 -17.48 8.87 -0.75
CA GLY A 60 -17.54 7.94 -1.87
C GLY A 60 -16.62 6.72 -1.72
N ILE A 61 -16.14 6.44 -0.51
CA ILE A 61 -15.32 5.26 -0.19
C ILE A 61 -16.22 4.19 0.46
N GLU A 62 -16.26 3.01 -0.14
CA GLU A 62 -16.88 1.81 0.41
C GLU A 62 -15.86 1.05 1.26
N THR A 63 -16.29 0.57 2.42
CA THR A 63 -15.49 -0.30 3.29
C THR A 63 -16.03 -1.73 3.22
N TYR A 64 -15.14 -2.71 3.08
CA TYR A 64 -15.46 -4.14 3.07
C TYR A 64 -14.45 -4.92 3.91
N VAL A 65 -14.72 -6.19 4.22
CA VAL A 65 -13.84 -7.02 5.05
C VAL A 65 -13.30 -8.17 4.23
N VAL A 66 -11.99 -8.40 4.32
CA VAL A 66 -11.29 -9.51 3.67
C VAL A 66 -10.38 -10.17 4.71
N ASP A 67 -10.59 -11.45 4.97
CA ASP A 67 -9.81 -12.24 5.94
C ASP A 67 -9.75 -11.61 7.35
N GLY A 68 -10.82 -10.90 7.75
CA GLY A 68 -10.91 -10.22 9.04
C GLY A 68 -10.39 -8.78 9.03
N ASP A 69 -9.75 -8.34 7.96
CA ASP A 69 -9.20 -6.99 7.82
C ASP A 69 -10.14 -6.07 7.04
N TYR A 70 -10.24 -4.81 7.49
CA TYR A 70 -10.95 -3.76 6.77
C TYR A 70 -10.18 -3.34 5.51
N ARG A 71 -10.90 -3.25 4.40
CA ARG A 71 -10.43 -2.82 3.08
C ARG A 71 -11.32 -1.72 2.56
N PHE A 72 -10.77 -0.95 1.62
CA PHE A 72 -11.39 0.27 1.12
C PHE A 72 -11.31 0.31 -0.41
N ARG A 73 -12.37 0.79 -1.04
CA ARG A 73 -12.43 1.05 -2.48
C ARG A 73 -13.35 2.24 -2.76
N TYR A 74 -13.23 2.87 -3.92
CA TYR A 74 -14.25 3.81 -4.37
C TYR A 74 -15.56 3.08 -4.67
N LYS A 75 -16.69 3.71 -4.35
CA LYS A 75 -18.02 3.26 -4.80
C LYS A 75 -18.15 3.31 -6.33
N ASP A 76 -17.44 4.24 -6.96
CA ASP A 76 -17.31 4.35 -8.41
C ASP A 76 -16.25 3.36 -8.90
N PRO A 77 -16.63 2.29 -9.63
CA PRO A 77 -15.71 1.25 -10.06
C PRO A 77 -14.58 1.77 -10.96
N GLU A 78 -14.84 2.79 -11.77
CA GLU A 78 -13.86 3.32 -12.74
C GLU A 78 -12.68 4.02 -12.06
N LYS A 79 -12.86 4.46 -10.80
CA LYS A 79 -11.80 5.07 -10.00
C LYS A 79 -10.89 4.07 -9.30
N ASN A 80 -11.28 2.79 -9.24
CA ASN A 80 -10.50 1.73 -8.61
C ASN A 80 -9.39 1.21 -9.54
N ILE A 81 -8.51 2.12 -9.96
CA ILE A 81 -7.36 1.79 -10.79
C ILE A 81 -6.34 1.06 -9.92
N LYS A 82 -5.91 -0.13 -10.35
CA LYS A 82 -4.85 -0.87 -9.67
C LYS A 82 -3.54 -0.10 -9.80
N ARG A 83 -2.95 0.25 -8.66
CA ARG A 83 -1.66 0.93 -8.56
C ARG A 83 -0.78 0.15 -7.59
N ILE A 84 0.33 -0.35 -8.10
CA ILE A 84 1.35 -1.05 -7.33
C ILE A 84 2.57 -0.15 -7.25
N PHE A 85 2.95 0.20 -6.04
CA PHE A 85 4.20 0.91 -5.75
C PHE A 85 5.19 -0.11 -5.22
N PHE A 86 6.47 0.09 -5.48
CA PHE A 86 7.50 -0.78 -4.90
C PHE A 86 8.67 0.00 -4.33
N GLU A 87 9.31 -0.60 -3.33
CA GLU A 87 10.54 -0.12 -2.73
C GLU A 87 11.54 -1.27 -2.61
N PHE A 88 12.81 -0.95 -2.87
CA PHE A 88 13.91 -1.83 -2.50
C PHE A 88 14.27 -1.63 -1.04
N ILE A 89 14.28 -2.73 -0.29
CA ILE A 89 14.72 -2.74 1.10
C ILE A 89 16.20 -3.11 1.20
N ASN A 90 16.61 -4.13 0.44
CA ASN A 90 17.99 -4.60 0.42
C ASN A 90 18.35 -5.17 -0.96
N ILE A 91 19.55 -4.91 -1.46
CA ILE A 91 20.09 -5.48 -2.69
C ILE A 91 21.55 -5.88 -2.41
N GLY A 92 21.90 -7.13 -2.69
CA GLY A 92 23.28 -7.62 -2.54
C GLY A 92 23.46 -9.06 -3.00
N GLU A 93 24.67 -9.40 -3.45
CA GLU A 93 25.11 -10.78 -3.77
C GLU A 93 24.07 -11.66 -4.47
N GLY A 94 23.50 -11.17 -5.57
CA GLY A 94 22.53 -11.95 -6.35
C GLY A 94 21.12 -12.04 -5.77
N LYS A 95 20.87 -11.39 -4.63
CA LYS A 95 19.59 -11.38 -3.92
C LYS A 95 19.08 -9.95 -3.71
N GLY A 96 17.78 -9.81 -3.61
CA GLY A 96 17.13 -8.57 -3.24
C GLY A 96 15.89 -8.79 -2.39
N GLU A 97 15.46 -7.74 -1.71
CA GLU A 97 14.17 -7.68 -1.03
C GLU A 97 13.38 -6.48 -1.57
N VAL A 98 12.17 -6.76 -2.04
CA VAL A 98 11.26 -5.77 -2.61
C VAL A 98 9.94 -5.81 -1.85
N HIS A 99 9.46 -4.64 -1.44
CA HIS A 99 8.15 -4.49 -0.83
C HIS A 99 7.20 -3.88 -1.85
N LEU A 100 6.10 -4.57 -2.13
CA LEU A 100 5.03 -4.09 -3.00
C LEU A 100 3.93 -3.49 -2.12
N ASN A 101 3.46 -2.29 -2.47
CA ASN A 101 2.52 -1.52 -1.67
C ASN A 101 1.36 -1.03 -2.53
N SER A 102 0.19 -0.87 -1.91
CA SER A 102 -1.02 -0.34 -2.56
C SER A 102 -1.13 1.20 -2.47
N TYR A 103 -0.11 1.85 -1.90
CA TYR A 103 0.02 3.30 -1.78
C TYR A 103 1.50 3.70 -1.84
N ARG A 104 1.77 4.94 -2.24
CA ARG A 104 3.11 5.49 -2.37
C ARG A 104 3.69 5.91 -1.03
N SER A 105 5.00 5.81 -0.91
CA SER A 105 5.77 6.37 0.20
C SER A 105 6.26 7.79 -0.08
N ARG A 106 6.40 8.16 -1.36
CA ARG A 106 6.95 9.45 -1.82
C ARG A 106 6.13 10.03 -2.97
N LYS A 107 6.10 11.36 -3.07
CA LYS A 107 5.23 12.08 -4.02
C LYS A 107 5.45 11.67 -5.47
N ASP A 108 6.71 11.55 -5.87
CA ASP A 108 7.12 11.28 -7.25
C ASP A 108 7.40 9.79 -7.52
N GLN A 109 6.94 8.90 -6.65
CA GLN A 109 7.13 7.46 -6.82
C GLN A 109 6.28 6.94 -7.99
N PRO A 110 6.86 6.19 -8.95
CA PRO A 110 6.11 5.58 -10.03
C PRO A 110 5.20 4.47 -9.50
N PHE A 111 4.10 4.23 -10.22
CA PHE A 111 3.21 3.09 -9.99
C PHE A 111 3.12 2.22 -11.23
N TYR A 112 2.78 0.96 -11.01
CA TYR A 112 2.65 -0.08 -12.03
C TYR A 112 1.27 -0.70 -11.96
N SER A 113 0.80 -1.24 -13.08
CA SER A 113 -0.51 -1.88 -13.17
C SER A 113 -0.46 -3.36 -12.80
N SER A 114 0.73 -3.96 -12.88
CA SER A 114 0.98 -5.38 -12.67
C SER A 114 2.31 -5.61 -11.94
N ILE A 115 2.44 -6.77 -11.30
CA ILE A 115 3.70 -7.15 -10.63
C ILE A 115 4.72 -7.57 -11.70
N GLU A 116 4.25 -8.10 -12.82
CA GLU A 116 5.04 -8.50 -13.97
C GLU A 116 5.81 -7.31 -14.56
N GLU A 117 5.17 -6.14 -14.69
CA GLU A 117 5.86 -4.89 -15.09
C GLU A 117 7.03 -4.55 -14.15
N ILE A 118 6.83 -4.76 -12.85
CA ILE A 118 7.87 -4.51 -11.85
C ILE A 118 9.00 -5.53 -12.04
N TYR A 119 8.70 -6.81 -12.24
CA TYR A 119 9.73 -7.82 -12.44
C TYR A 119 10.56 -7.61 -13.70
N GLU A 120 9.96 -7.20 -14.82
CA GLU A 120 10.70 -6.86 -16.02
C GLU A 120 11.62 -5.64 -15.78
N LEU A 121 11.11 -4.60 -15.13
CA LEU A 121 11.94 -3.45 -14.74
C LEU A 121 13.12 -3.87 -13.85
N LEU A 122 12.87 -4.69 -12.83
CA LEU A 122 13.91 -5.16 -11.90
C LEU A 122 14.98 -5.99 -12.60
N LYS A 123 14.59 -6.77 -13.61
CA LYS A 123 15.50 -7.56 -14.43
C LYS A 123 16.40 -6.68 -15.29
N GLU A 124 15.88 -5.58 -15.81
CA GLU A 124 16.63 -4.59 -16.59
C GLU A 124 17.55 -3.74 -15.71
N ASP A 125 17.04 -3.19 -14.61
CA ASP A 125 17.76 -2.25 -13.74
C ASP A 125 18.76 -2.93 -12.81
N CYS A 126 18.48 -4.16 -12.39
CA CYS A 126 19.30 -4.93 -11.44
C CYS A 126 19.67 -6.31 -12.01
N PRO A 127 20.39 -6.39 -13.14
CA PRO A 127 20.66 -7.67 -13.84
C PRO A 127 21.51 -8.65 -13.02
N HIS A 128 22.19 -8.17 -11.99
CA HIS A 128 22.98 -8.99 -11.07
C HIS A 128 22.11 -9.66 -10.00
N VAL A 129 20.85 -9.27 -9.82
CA VAL A 129 19.91 -9.88 -8.88
C VAL A 129 19.17 -11.02 -9.57
N HIS A 130 19.23 -12.20 -8.98
CA HIS A 130 18.64 -13.43 -9.54
C HIS A 130 17.40 -13.85 -8.75
N THR A 131 17.41 -13.54 -7.45
CA THR A 131 16.38 -13.98 -6.50
C THR A 131 15.88 -12.80 -5.69
N LEU A 132 14.57 -12.61 -5.64
CA LEU A 132 13.90 -11.61 -4.83
C LEU A 132 13.14 -12.28 -3.69
N ASN A 133 13.28 -11.76 -2.48
CA ASN A 133 12.27 -11.91 -1.46
C ASN A 133 11.25 -10.79 -1.67
N VAL A 134 10.00 -11.15 -1.96
CA VAL A 134 8.93 -10.21 -2.23
C VAL A 134 7.98 -10.23 -1.04
N VAL A 135 7.71 -9.06 -0.47
CA VAL A 135 6.68 -8.85 0.55
C VAL A 135 5.55 -8.07 -0.10
N ASP A 136 4.37 -8.66 -0.21
CA ASP A 136 3.27 -8.13 -1.04
C ASP A 136 2.10 -7.59 -0.22
N PHE A 137 2.09 -6.26 -0.06
CA PHE A 137 1.00 -5.45 0.51
C PHE A 137 0.21 -4.69 -0.57
N SER A 138 0.38 -5.05 -1.86
CA SER A 138 -0.24 -4.34 -2.98
C SER A 138 -1.67 -4.78 -3.28
N GLY A 139 -2.02 -6.00 -2.88
CA GLY A 139 -3.33 -6.59 -3.08
C GLY A 139 -4.36 -6.24 -2.01
N ASP A 140 -5.58 -6.75 -2.23
CA ASP A 140 -6.68 -6.71 -1.24
C ASP A 140 -6.46 -7.68 -0.08
N LYS A 141 -5.58 -8.66 -0.29
CA LYS A 141 -5.10 -9.61 0.70
C LYS A 141 -3.60 -9.44 0.83
N TYR A 142 -3.10 -9.61 2.05
CA TYR A 142 -1.68 -9.86 2.23
C TYR A 142 -1.39 -11.25 1.65
N GLU A 143 -0.64 -11.30 0.56
CA GLU A 143 -0.30 -12.56 -0.13
C GLU A 143 0.89 -13.29 0.50
N GLY A 144 1.43 -12.74 1.59
CA GLY A 144 2.59 -13.25 2.29
C GLY A 144 3.91 -12.80 1.68
N SER A 145 4.99 -13.29 2.27
CA SER A 145 6.33 -13.17 1.71
C SER A 145 6.63 -14.38 0.83
N TYR A 146 7.21 -14.17 -0.35
CA TYR A 146 7.60 -15.24 -1.24
C TYR A 146 8.92 -14.97 -1.92
N GLN A 147 9.61 -16.04 -2.30
CA GLN A 147 10.82 -15.95 -3.10
C GLN A 147 10.46 -16.02 -4.59
N TYR A 148 10.99 -15.09 -5.37
CA TYR A 148 10.80 -15.01 -6.82
C TYR A 148 12.15 -15.10 -7.54
N ASN A 149 12.28 -16.02 -8.48
CA ASN A 149 13.46 -16.08 -9.35
C ASN A 149 13.22 -15.22 -10.59
N LEU A 150 13.98 -14.12 -10.73
CA LEU A 150 13.82 -13.15 -11.82
C LEU A 150 14.18 -13.72 -13.20
N GLN A 151 15.08 -14.70 -13.28
CA GLN A 151 15.56 -15.24 -14.56
C GLN A 151 14.59 -16.27 -15.16
N ASN A 152 14.00 -17.11 -14.30
CA ASN A 152 13.15 -18.22 -14.72
C ASN A 152 11.66 -18.01 -14.38
N HIS A 153 11.30 -16.87 -13.80
CA HIS A 153 9.94 -16.50 -13.41
C HIS A 153 9.26 -17.52 -12.48
N VAL A 154 10.03 -18.13 -11.57
CA VAL A 154 9.53 -19.15 -10.63
C VAL A 154 9.22 -18.52 -9.27
N LYS A 155 8.00 -18.73 -8.77
CA LYS A 155 7.53 -18.28 -7.45
C LYS A 155 7.54 -19.45 -6.46
N ASN A 156 8.27 -19.30 -5.36
CA ASN A 156 8.28 -20.23 -4.23
C ASN A 156 7.76 -19.51 -3.00
N LYS A 157 6.62 -19.95 -2.43
CA LYS A 157 6.15 -19.40 -1.15
C LYS A 157 7.18 -19.69 -0.05
N LEU A 158 7.50 -18.69 0.76
CA LEU A 158 8.23 -18.92 2.00
C LEU A 158 7.21 -19.48 2.99
N SER A 159 7.52 -20.61 3.64
CA SER A 159 6.61 -21.22 4.61
C SER A 159 6.24 -20.21 5.69
N GLU A 160 4.95 -20.08 5.99
CA GLU A 160 4.46 -19.38 7.18
C GLU A 160 5.04 -20.12 8.40
N ASN A 161 6.14 -19.61 8.95
CA ASN A 161 6.57 -20.04 10.27
C ASN A 161 5.60 -19.39 11.26
N CYS A 162 4.86 -20.27 11.95
CA CYS A 162 3.83 -20.06 12.96
C CYS A 162 4.06 -18.87 13.91
#